data_AF-A0A1F3BQI6-F1
#
_entry.id   AF-A0A1F3BQI6-F1
#
_cell.length_a   1.000
_cell.length_b   1.000
_cell.length_c   1.000
_cell.angle_alpha   90.00
_cell.angle_beta   90.00
_cell.angle_gamma   90.00
#
_symmetry.space_group_name_H-M   'P 1'
#
loop_
_entity.id
_entity.type
_entity.pdbx_description
1 polymer ?
#
loop_
_entity_poly.entity_id
_entity_poly.type
_entity_poly.pdbx_seq_one_letter_code
_entity_poly.pdbx_strand_id
1 'polypeptide(L)'
;MLRVFTEARVALPAPLAPGRTLSESLYRSLSPVTRPRPGDLAFFHGTRRQDRAGRAPGRFTHVALVEAATGPRVTLIHRGSRGIRRLAMTPERPHDRRENSVVRRRGAGEGPRVPSLAGELFAGYATFQRPPAKAQPKTAAKPTEAATLVRGGGSP
;
A
#
# COMPACT_ATOMS: atom_id res chain seq x y z
N MET A 1 14.23 3.55 -10.33
CA MET A 1 13.31 3.07 -9.27
C MET A 1 13.38 3.93 -8.01
N LEU A 2 14.56 4.49 -7.65
CA LEU A 2 14.72 5.40 -6.50
C LEU A 2 13.89 6.69 -6.56
N ARG A 3 13.63 7.25 -7.75
CA ARG A 3 13.09 8.61 -7.86
C ARG A 3 11.62 8.78 -7.47
N VAL A 4 10.78 7.74 -7.38
CA VAL A 4 9.35 7.94 -7.05
C VAL A 4 9.14 8.35 -5.61
N PHE A 5 9.77 7.64 -4.68
CA PHE A 5 9.65 7.95 -3.27
C PHE A 5 10.35 9.28 -2.95
N THR A 6 11.48 9.58 -3.60
CA THR A 6 12.16 10.88 -3.46
C THR A 6 11.37 12.04 -4.09
N GLU A 7 10.83 11.89 -5.30
CA GLU A 7 10.01 12.92 -5.97
C GLU A 7 8.65 13.10 -5.29
N ALA A 8 8.06 12.04 -4.72
CA ALA A 8 6.85 12.11 -3.89
C ALA A 8 7.13 12.52 -2.44
N ARG A 9 8.40 12.76 -2.06
CA ARG A 9 8.85 13.05 -0.68
C ARG A 9 8.36 12.03 0.37
N VAL A 10 8.19 10.77 -0.03
CA VAL A 10 7.86 9.67 0.87
C VAL A 10 9.16 9.08 1.41
N ALA A 11 9.41 9.28 2.71
CA ALA A 11 10.52 8.64 3.40
C ALA A 11 10.32 7.13 3.43
N LEU A 12 11.26 6.39 2.85
CA LEU A 12 11.31 4.94 3.03
C LEU A 12 11.91 4.65 4.41
N PRO A 13 11.39 3.66 5.16
CA PRO A 13 12.00 3.20 6.39
C PRO A 13 13.39 2.68 6.07
N ALA A 14 14.36 3.15 6.83
CA ALA A 14 15.71 2.60 6.84
C ALA A 14 15.99 2.02 8.23
N PRO A 15 16.71 0.91 8.35
CA PRO A 15 17.26 0.09 7.27
C PRO A 15 16.19 -0.83 6.63
N LEU A 16 16.29 -1.05 5.31
CA LEU A 16 15.47 -2.04 4.61
C LEU A 16 16.07 -3.44 4.79
N ALA A 17 15.21 -4.45 4.87
CA ALA A 17 15.61 -5.85 4.86
C ALA A 17 16.37 -6.20 3.56
N PRO A 18 17.35 -7.11 3.61
CA PRO A 18 18.09 -7.54 2.42
C PRO A 18 17.15 -8.25 1.43
N GLY A 19 17.33 -7.97 0.13
CA GLY A 19 16.55 -8.53 -0.95
C GLY A 19 17.32 -8.45 -2.28
N ARG A 20 16.97 -9.29 -3.27
CA ARG A 20 17.67 -9.30 -4.57
C ARG A 20 17.40 -8.04 -5.39
N THR A 21 16.30 -7.37 -5.09
CA THR A 21 15.89 -6.10 -5.70
C THR A 21 15.34 -5.18 -4.62
N LEU A 22 15.31 -3.87 -4.89
CA LEU A 22 14.72 -2.89 -3.97
C LEU A 22 13.24 -3.18 -3.67
N SER A 23 12.46 -3.64 -4.65
CA SER A 23 11.06 -4.01 -4.44
C SER A 23 10.92 -5.20 -3.48
N GLU A 24 11.83 -6.15 -3.54
CA GLU A 24 11.86 -7.27 -2.61
C GLU A 24 12.30 -6.83 -1.21
N SER A 25 13.34 -5.99 -1.10
CA SER A 25 13.75 -5.39 0.16
C SER A 25 12.61 -4.62 0.83
N LEU A 26 11.88 -3.81 0.05
CA LEU A 26 10.71 -3.09 0.54
C LEU A 26 9.65 -4.06 1.02
N TYR A 27 9.22 -5.03 0.21
CA TYR A 27 8.19 -5.99 0.62
C TYR A 27 8.55 -6.68 1.95
N ARG A 28 9.80 -7.13 2.10
CA ARG A 28 10.29 -7.80 3.31
C ARG A 28 10.35 -6.88 4.54
N SER A 29 10.39 -5.56 4.34
CA SER A 29 10.44 -4.55 5.41
C SER A 29 9.05 -4.09 5.86
N LEU A 30 7.99 -4.57 5.22
CA LEU A 30 6.62 -4.11 5.44
C LEU A 30 5.74 -5.22 5.98
N SER A 31 4.68 -4.82 6.68
CA SER A 31 3.67 -5.74 7.18
C SER A 31 2.60 -5.97 6.10
N PRO A 32 2.31 -7.21 5.71
CA PRO A 32 1.23 -7.51 4.78
C PRO A 32 -0.13 -7.03 5.32
N VAL A 33 -0.98 -6.53 4.44
CA VAL A 33 -2.36 -6.14 4.77
C VAL A 33 -3.34 -6.72 3.75
N THR A 34 -4.54 -7.08 4.20
CA THR A 34 -5.61 -7.59 3.33
C THR A 34 -6.59 -6.49 2.90
N ARG A 35 -6.70 -5.42 3.70
CA ARG A 35 -7.55 -4.26 3.42
C ARG A 35 -6.67 -3.01 3.27
N PRO A 36 -6.27 -2.65 2.04
CA PRO A 36 -5.38 -1.52 1.82
C PRO A 36 -6.06 -0.20 2.17
N ARG A 37 -5.26 0.78 2.57
CA ARG A 37 -5.64 2.17 2.81
C ARG A 37 -4.79 3.10 1.96
N PRO A 38 -5.23 4.35 1.72
CA PRO A 38 -4.37 5.37 1.14
C PRO A 38 -3.03 5.44 1.88
N GLY A 39 -1.92 5.37 1.14
CA GLY A 39 -0.56 5.32 1.70
C GLY A 39 0.08 3.93 1.75
N ASP A 40 -0.70 2.84 1.68
CA ASP A 40 -0.16 1.49 1.58
C ASP A 40 0.47 1.24 0.21
N LEU A 41 1.25 0.15 0.07
CA LEU A 41 1.88 -0.24 -1.18
C LEU A 41 1.23 -1.50 -1.75
N ALA A 42 1.02 -1.51 -3.07
CA ALA A 42 0.66 -2.68 -3.85
C ALA A 42 1.89 -3.21 -4.59
N PHE A 43 2.09 -4.53 -4.54
CA PHE A 43 3.22 -5.21 -5.16
C PHE A 43 2.78 -6.03 -6.36
N PHE A 44 3.66 -6.17 -7.35
CA PHE A 44 3.36 -6.87 -8.59
C PHE A 44 4.48 -7.83 -9.02
N HIS A 45 4.07 -8.99 -9.52
CA HIS A 45 4.91 -9.99 -10.17
C HIS A 45 5.05 -9.71 -11.67
N GLY A 46 6.11 -10.20 -12.30
CA GLY A 46 6.18 -10.34 -13.77
C GLY A 46 5.89 -9.11 -14.64
N THR A 47 6.03 -7.88 -14.11
CA THR A 47 5.76 -6.64 -14.87
C THR A 47 6.89 -6.28 -15.83
N ARG A 48 8.06 -6.88 -15.62
CA ARG A 48 9.24 -6.76 -16.48
C ARG A 48 9.51 -8.07 -17.20
N ARG A 49 10.06 -7.96 -18.40
CA ARG A 49 10.62 -9.11 -19.13
C ARG A 49 11.88 -9.60 -18.41
N GLN A 50 12.21 -10.88 -18.60
CA GLN A 50 13.55 -11.39 -18.30
C GLN A 50 14.58 -10.58 -19.08
N ASP A 51 15.76 -10.37 -18.48
CA ASP A 51 16.87 -9.74 -19.16
C ASP A 51 17.41 -10.66 -20.28
N ARG A 52 18.29 -10.13 -21.13
CA ARG A 52 18.91 -10.91 -22.23
C ARG A 52 19.74 -12.11 -21.74
N ALA A 53 20.10 -12.13 -20.46
CA ALA A 53 20.83 -13.23 -19.82
C ALA A 53 19.88 -14.28 -19.19
N GLY A 54 18.55 -14.16 -19.41
CA GLY A 54 17.56 -15.11 -18.91
C GLY A 54 17.30 -15.03 -17.41
N ARG A 55 17.85 -14.02 -16.71
CA ARG A 55 17.61 -13.89 -15.27
C ARG A 55 16.19 -13.43 -15.02
N ALA A 56 15.44 -14.27 -14.29
CA ALA A 56 14.13 -13.92 -13.78
C ALA A 56 14.25 -12.63 -12.95
N PRO A 57 13.46 -11.59 -13.24
CA PRO A 57 13.37 -10.47 -12.32
C PRO A 57 12.86 -11.02 -10.98
N GLY A 58 13.42 -10.54 -9.86
CA GLY A 58 13.02 -11.02 -8.53
C GLY A 58 11.50 -11.02 -8.35
N ARG A 59 10.99 -11.88 -7.45
CA ARG A 59 9.54 -12.16 -7.29
C ARG A 59 8.69 -10.89 -7.34
N PHE A 60 9.11 -9.82 -6.67
CA PHE A 60 8.47 -8.50 -6.75
C PHE A 60 9.18 -7.60 -7.76
N THR A 61 8.47 -7.30 -8.86
CA THR A 61 9.04 -6.63 -10.03
C THR A 61 8.65 -5.16 -10.14
N HIS A 62 7.57 -4.77 -9.47
CA HIS A 62 7.03 -3.42 -9.50
C HIS A 62 6.20 -3.11 -8.24
N VAL A 63 6.08 -1.82 -7.92
CA VAL A 63 5.39 -1.28 -6.75
C VAL A 63 4.53 -0.09 -7.18
N ALA A 64 3.35 0.03 -6.59
CA ALA A 64 2.48 1.19 -6.69
C ALA A 64 2.00 1.63 -5.30
N LEU A 65 1.76 2.93 -5.14
CA LEU A 65 1.14 3.53 -3.96
C LEU A 65 -0.38 3.40 -4.05
N VAL A 66 -1.03 3.02 -2.97
CA VAL A 66 -2.49 3.07 -2.85
C VAL A 66 -2.91 4.53 -2.70
N GLU A 67 -3.64 5.03 -3.68
CA GLU A 67 -4.26 6.36 -3.64
C GLU A 67 -5.62 6.28 -2.95
N ALA A 68 -6.45 5.31 -3.35
CA ALA A 68 -7.79 5.10 -2.81
C ALA A 68 -8.21 3.63 -2.89
N ALA A 69 -9.03 3.20 -1.93
CA ALA A 69 -9.69 1.91 -1.95
C ALA A 69 -11.19 2.11 -1.68
N THR A 70 -12.04 1.71 -2.62
CA THR A 70 -13.50 1.85 -2.56
C THR A 70 -14.13 0.51 -2.88
N GLY A 71 -14.57 -0.20 -1.83
CA GLY A 71 -14.99 -1.59 -1.96
C GLY A 71 -13.86 -2.46 -2.52
N PRO A 72 -14.11 -3.28 -3.56
CA PRO A 72 -13.09 -4.14 -4.17
C PRO A 72 -12.13 -3.39 -5.12
N ARG A 73 -12.48 -2.15 -5.51
CA ARG A 73 -11.72 -1.37 -6.47
C ARG A 73 -10.65 -0.54 -5.78
N VAL A 74 -9.44 -0.60 -6.28
CA VAL A 74 -8.28 0.15 -5.78
C VAL A 74 -7.71 1.02 -6.90
N THR A 75 -7.50 2.30 -6.57
CA THR A 75 -6.77 3.24 -7.43
C THR A 75 -5.35 3.37 -6.91
N LEU A 76 -4.40 3.22 -7.82
CA LEU A 76 -2.98 3.13 -7.51
C LEU A 76 -2.20 4.17 -8.31
N ILE A 77 -1.16 4.74 -7.71
CA ILE A 77 -0.19 5.61 -8.36
C ILE A 77 1.12 4.85 -8.53
N HIS A 78 1.67 4.82 -9.75
CA HIS A 78 2.96 4.21 -10.01
C HIS A 78 3.80 5.06 -10.96
N ARG A 79 5.11 4.80 -11.02
CA ARG A 79 5.97 5.31 -12.10
C ARG A 79 6.20 4.22 -13.12
N GLY A 80 5.64 4.41 -14.30
CA GLY A 80 6.00 3.64 -15.49
C GLY A 80 7.19 4.23 -16.21
N SER A 81 7.53 3.68 -17.37
CA SER A 81 8.60 4.21 -18.24
C SER A 81 8.34 5.63 -18.75
N ARG A 82 7.07 6.06 -18.79
CA ARG A 82 6.62 7.39 -19.26
C ARG A 82 6.30 8.37 -18.13
N GLY A 83 6.71 8.08 -16.90
CA GLY A 83 6.45 8.95 -15.74
C GLY A 83 5.39 8.40 -14.79
N ILE A 84 4.86 9.29 -13.94
CA ILE A 84 3.87 8.97 -12.91
C ILE A 84 2.49 8.85 -13.54
N ARG A 85 1.78 7.76 -13.26
CA ARG A 85 0.44 7.47 -13.78
C ARG A 85 -0.43 6.86 -12.69
N ARG A 86 -1.75 7.00 -12.88
CA ARG A 86 -2.76 6.24 -12.12
C ARG A 86 -3.12 4.96 -12.86
N LEU A 87 -3.46 3.92 -12.11
CA LEU A 87 -3.99 2.67 -12.62
C LEU A 87 -5.09 2.15 -11.69
N ALA A 88 -6.08 1.49 -12.26
CA ALA A 88 -7.16 0.83 -11.53
C ALA A 88 -6.89 -0.68 -11.42
N MET A 89 -7.31 -1.26 -10.30
CA MET A 89 -7.19 -2.69 -10.03
C MET A 89 -8.37 -3.18 -9.18
N THR A 90 -8.89 -4.35 -9.53
CA THR A 90 -9.90 -5.07 -8.76
C THR A 90 -9.42 -6.52 -8.60
N PRO A 91 -8.73 -6.87 -7.48
CA PRO A 91 -8.06 -8.15 -7.30
C PRO A 91 -8.97 -9.38 -7.45
N GLU A 92 -10.25 -9.24 -7.08
CA GLU A 92 -11.25 -10.31 -7.14
C GLU A 92 -11.70 -10.62 -8.58
N ARG A 93 -11.38 -9.73 -9.53
CA ARG A 93 -11.67 -9.88 -10.96
C ARG A 93 -10.38 -9.73 -11.78
N PRO A 94 -9.36 -10.59 -11.57
CA PRO A 94 -8.00 -10.31 -12.03
C PRO A 94 -7.89 -10.21 -13.56
N HIS A 95 -8.71 -10.94 -14.30
CA HIS A 95 -8.70 -10.99 -15.76
C HIS A 95 -9.64 -9.97 -16.45
N ASP A 96 -10.43 -9.22 -15.67
CA ASP A 96 -11.38 -8.25 -16.24
C ASP A 96 -10.65 -6.98 -16.68
N ARG A 97 -10.62 -6.77 -18.00
CA ARG A 97 -9.98 -5.62 -18.65
C ARG A 97 -10.69 -4.29 -18.41
N ARG A 98 -11.97 -4.31 -18.04
CA ARG A 98 -12.74 -3.11 -17.69
C ARG A 98 -12.40 -2.62 -16.28
N GLU A 99 -12.04 -3.56 -15.42
CA GLU A 99 -11.72 -3.30 -14.02
C GLU A 99 -10.22 -3.09 -13.76
N ASN A 100 -9.35 -3.64 -14.62
CA ASN A 100 -7.92 -3.64 -14.39
C ASN A 100 -7.14 -2.96 -15.51
N SER A 101 -6.30 -2.01 -15.13
CA SER A 101 -5.37 -1.33 -16.04
C SER A 101 -4.25 -2.25 -16.52
N VAL A 102 -3.76 -2.03 -17.74
CA VAL A 102 -2.58 -2.71 -18.27
C VAL A 102 -1.32 -2.15 -17.60
N VAL A 103 -0.56 -3.00 -16.90
CA VAL A 103 0.67 -2.61 -16.19
C VAL A 103 1.94 -3.11 -16.86
N ARG A 104 1.81 -4.07 -17.78
CA ARG A 104 2.90 -4.57 -18.63
C ARG A 104 2.50 -4.49 -20.10
N ARG A 105 3.39 -3.96 -20.93
CA ARG A 105 3.27 -4.09 -22.38
C ARG A 105 3.64 -5.50 -22.81
N ARG A 106 2.71 -6.17 -23.50
CA ARG A 106 2.99 -7.42 -24.21
C ARG A 106 3.95 -7.15 -25.37
N GLY A 107 4.76 -8.15 -25.67
CA GLY A 107 5.81 -8.07 -26.68
C GLY A 107 5.31 -8.67 -27.97
N ALA A 108 5.96 -8.34 -29.08
CA ALA A 108 5.73 -9.04 -30.33
C ALA A 108 6.01 -10.54 -30.12
N GLY A 109 5.04 -11.39 -30.49
CA GLY A 109 5.12 -12.85 -30.32
C GLY A 109 4.68 -13.40 -28.96
N GLU A 110 4.35 -12.56 -27.97
CA GLU A 110 3.75 -13.06 -26.73
C GLU A 110 2.29 -13.46 -26.95
N GLY A 111 1.98 -14.72 -26.64
CA GLY A 111 0.63 -15.27 -26.80
C GLY A 111 -0.43 -14.54 -25.94
N PRO A 112 -1.73 -14.70 -26.28
CA PRO A 112 -2.82 -13.97 -25.63
C PRO A 112 -2.95 -14.26 -24.12
N ARG A 113 -2.33 -15.35 -23.63
CA ARG A 113 -2.38 -15.79 -22.24
C ARG A 113 -1.33 -15.17 -21.32
N VAL A 114 -0.40 -14.36 -21.85
CA VAL A 114 0.62 -13.72 -21.01
C VAL A 114 -0.03 -12.66 -20.11
N PRO A 115 0.07 -12.77 -18.77
CA PRO A 115 -0.52 -11.80 -17.85
C PRO A 115 0.01 -10.39 -18.06
N SER A 116 -0.89 -9.41 -18.08
CA SER A 116 -0.58 -8.01 -18.37
C SER A 116 -1.40 -6.99 -17.59
N LEU A 117 -2.51 -7.40 -17.00
CA LEU A 117 -3.37 -6.53 -16.20
C LEU A 117 -2.85 -6.44 -14.77
N ALA A 118 -3.20 -5.33 -14.09
CA ALA A 118 -2.85 -5.10 -12.69
C ALA A 118 -3.28 -6.27 -11.80
N GLY A 119 -4.54 -6.69 -11.91
CA GLY A 119 -5.11 -7.79 -11.11
C GLY A 119 -4.43 -9.14 -11.37
N GLU A 120 -4.08 -9.47 -12.63
CA GLU A 120 -3.38 -10.74 -12.95
C GLU A 120 -1.97 -10.80 -12.35
N LEU A 121 -1.33 -9.64 -12.21
CA LEU A 121 0.05 -9.52 -11.76
C LEU A 121 0.14 -9.14 -10.28
N PHE A 122 -0.98 -8.99 -9.59
CA PHE A 122 -1.05 -8.56 -8.21
C PHE A 122 -0.44 -9.60 -7.26
N ALA A 123 0.40 -9.14 -6.34
CA ALA A 123 1.15 -9.98 -5.41
C ALA A 123 0.69 -9.86 -3.95
N GLY A 124 0.04 -8.75 -3.60
CA GLY A 124 -0.32 -8.41 -2.23
C GLY A 124 -0.12 -6.93 -1.91
N TYR A 125 -0.72 -6.50 -0.80
CA TYR A 125 -0.53 -5.18 -0.21
C TYR A 125 0.38 -5.26 1.01
N ALA A 126 1.11 -4.18 1.29
CA ALA A 126 1.86 -4.04 2.53
C ALA A 126 1.89 -2.60 3.02
N THR A 127 2.01 -2.44 4.33
CA THR A 127 2.04 -1.15 5.02
C THR A 127 3.34 -0.98 5.81
N PHE A 128 3.79 0.26 5.96
CA PHE A 128 4.83 0.59 6.92
C PHE A 128 4.26 0.33 8.32
N GLN A 129 4.94 -0.47 9.15
CA GLN A 129 4.48 -0.73 10.52
C GLN A 129 4.08 0.59 11.17
N ARG A 130 2.80 0.74 11.45
CA ARG A 130 2.27 1.93 12.12
C ARG A 130 2.86 1.89 13.54
N PRO A 131 3.43 2.98 14.07
CA PRO A 131 3.45 3.08 15.53
C PRO A 131 2.02 2.84 16.01
N PRO A 132 1.79 2.11 17.12
CA PRO A 132 0.45 2.03 17.69
C PRO A 132 -0.08 3.46 17.74
N ALA A 133 -1.28 3.68 17.22
CA ALA A 133 -1.88 5.00 17.24
C ALA A 133 -1.69 5.52 18.65
N LYS A 134 -0.91 6.60 18.83
CA LYS A 134 -0.89 7.29 20.11
C LYS A 134 -2.36 7.50 20.42
N ALA A 135 -2.85 6.87 21.50
CA ALA A 135 -4.19 7.09 21.97
C ALA A 135 -4.34 8.61 21.96
N GLN A 136 -5.31 9.11 21.20
CA GLN A 136 -5.66 10.52 21.32
C GLN A 136 -5.79 10.76 22.82
N PRO A 137 -5.14 11.78 23.40
CA PRO A 137 -5.42 12.11 24.77
C PRO A 137 -6.94 12.28 24.83
N LYS A 138 -7.61 11.35 25.53
CA LYS A 138 -8.98 11.58 25.96
C LYS A 138 -8.90 12.93 26.62
N THR A 139 -9.54 13.94 26.02
CA THR A 139 -9.68 15.25 26.63
C THR A 139 -10.16 14.97 28.05
N ALA A 140 -9.27 15.17 29.02
CA ALA A 140 -9.62 15.02 30.40
C ALA A 140 -10.62 16.13 30.67
N ALA A 141 -11.91 15.77 30.68
CA ALA A 141 -12.88 16.55 31.40
C ALA A 141 -12.37 16.60 32.84
N LYS A 142 -11.97 17.79 33.25
CA LYS A 142 -11.50 18.10 34.59
C LYS A 142 -12.59 17.64 35.59
N PRO A 143 -12.25 16.89 36.64
CA PRO A 143 -13.19 16.66 37.73
C PRO A 143 -13.37 17.99 38.47
N THR A 144 -14.59 18.51 38.51
CA THR A 144 -14.98 19.46 39.54
C THR A 144 -15.64 18.64 40.65
N GLU A 145 -14.97 18.63 41.79
CA GLU A 145 -15.42 18.14 43.10
C GLU A 145 -16.93 18.31 43.37
N ALA A 146 -17.56 17.20 43.78
CA ALA A 146 -18.57 17.20 44.84
C ALA A 146 -17.85 17.48 46.18
N ALA A 147 -18.42 17.99 47.27
CA ALA A 147 -19.78 18.13 47.75
C ALA A 147 -19.80 19.36 48.71
N THR A 148 -20.93 19.88 49.17
CA THR A 148 -21.49 19.44 50.47
C THR A 148 -22.94 19.91 50.60
N LEU A 149 -23.83 18.93 50.73
CA LEU A 149 -25.17 19.07 51.28
C LEU A 149 -25.06 18.95 52.81
N VAL A 150 -25.39 19.98 53.57
CA VAL A 150 -25.71 19.84 55.00
C VAL A 150 -27.19 20.15 55.18
N ARG A 151 -27.95 19.13 55.58
CA ARG A 151 -29.29 19.23 56.15
C ARG A 151 -29.22 18.81 57.63
N GLY A 152 -29.84 19.62 58.50
CA GLY A 152 -30.18 19.32 59.91
C GLY A 152 -29.11 19.72 60.92
N GLY A 153 -29.37 20.36 62.06
CA GLY A 153 -30.59 20.81 62.77
C GLY A 153 -30.18 21.19 64.21
N GLY A 154 -30.96 22.02 64.93
CA GLY A 154 -30.80 22.20 66.39
C GLY A 154 -31.12 23.60 66.94
N SER A 155 -32.07 23.65 67.87
CA SER A 155 -32.70 24.80 68.56
C SER A 155 -31.77 25.56 69.54
N PRO A 156 -32.27 26.57 70.29
CA PRO A 156 -33.05 26.31 71.51
C PRO A 156 -34.52 26.75 71.46
#